data_AF-A0A2U1R2R6-F1
#
_entry.id   AF-A0A2U1R2R6-F1
#
_cell.length_a   1.000
_cell.length_b   1.000
_cell.length_c   1.000
_cell.angle_alpha   90.00
_cell.angle_beta   90.00
_cell.angle_gamma   90.00
#
_symmetry.space_group_name_H-M   'P 1'
#
loop_
_entity.id
_entity.type
_entity.pdbx_description
1 polymer ?
#
loop_
_entity_poly.entity_id
_entity_poly.type
_entity_poly.pdbx_seq_one_letter_code
_entity_poly.pdbx_strand_id
1 'polypeptide(L)'
;MRHLISFFVVLIFLTGCKSPEEKPQQENKSPKQTVEAYLYATNRFDFESAKEFLIPNQKNLIIIETLKKMEKSIPDDQKARFKDKEKGAIYFEKEITDSTANIIVTPNQDIVMPIDFKLKKVKDNWLIECVILN
;
A
#
# COMPACT_ATOMS: atom_id res chain seq x y z
N MET A 1 48.14 -26.67 -56.46
CA MET A 1 48.93 -25.64 -55.74
C MET A 1 47.97 -24.68 -55.06
N ARG A 2 48.19 -24.45 -53.75
CA ARG A 2 47.95 -23.21 -52.96
C ARG A 2 46.65 -22.42 -53.22
N HIS A 3 45.67 -22.54 -52.33
CA HIS A 3 45.36 -21.65 -51.18
C HIS A 3 44.69 -20.31 -51.56
N LEU A 4 43.50 -20.04 -50.99
CA LEU A 4 43.23 -19.02 -49.95
C LEU A 4 41.71 -18.76 -49.87
N ILE A 5 41.04 -19.25 -48.82
CA ILE A 5 40.46 -18.48 -47.71
C ILE A 5 39.17 -17.70 -48.07
N SER A 6 38.05 -18.12 -47.48
CA SER A 6 37.31 -17.38 -46.42
C SER A 6 35.82 -17.77 -46.48
N PHE A 7 35.33 -18.66 -45.62
CA PHE A 7 34.67 -18.31 -44.36
C PHE A 7 33.86 -17.01 -44.41
N PHE A 8 32.53 -17.14 -44.52
CA PHE A 8 31.59 -16.29 -43.81
C PHE A 8 30.41 -17.14 -43.34
N VAL A 9 30.61 -17.77 -42.18
CA VAL A 9 29.52 -18.24 -41.32
C VAL A 9 28.93 -16.99 -40.68
N VAL A 10 27.79 -16.52 -41.18
CA VAL A 10 27.03 -15.48 -40.45
C VAL A 10 26.23 -16.19 -39.35
N LEU A 11 26.91 -16.34 -38.22
CA LEU A 11 26.29 -16.49 -36.90
C LEU A 11 25.47 -15.23 -36.64
N ILE A 12 24.17 -15.27 -36.96
CA ILE A 12 23.22 -14.32 -36.37
C ILE A 12 23.07 -14.75 -34.92
N PHE A 13 23.90 -14.13 -34.07
CA PHE A 13 23.62 -14.01 -32.66
C PHE A 13 22.21 -13.45 -32.52
N LEU A 14 21.26 -14.30 -32.12
CA LEU A 14 20.05 -13.87 -31.46
C LEU A 14 20.51 -13.19 -30.17
N THR A 15 20.82 -11.90 -30.28
CA THR A 15 20.78 -10.99 -29.15
C THR A 15 19.36 -11.03 -28.64
N GLY A 16 19.13 -11.93 -27.68
CA GLY A 16 18.01 -11.84 -26.78
C GLY A 16 18.12 -10.50 -26.08
N CYS A 17 17.55 -9.47 -26.69
CA CYS A 17 17.01 -8.35 -25.95
C CYS A 17 15.93 -8.95 -25.06
N LYS A 18 16.34 -9.43 -23.88
CA LYS A 18 15.46 -9.44 -22.72
C LYS A 18 15.00 -8.01 -22.58
N SER A 19 13.80 -7.74 -23.09
CA SER A 19 13.04 -6.57 -22.68
C SER A 19 13.15 -6.50 -21.17
N PRO A 20 13.49 -5.34 -20.58
CA PRO A 20 13.34 -5.18 -19.14
C PRO A 20 11.92 -5.63 -18.83
N GLU A 21 11.76 -6.62 -17.96
CA GLU A 21 10.47 -6.87 -17.35
C GLU A 21 10.04 -5.52 -16.76
N GLU A 22 9.06 -4.89 -17.41
CA GLU A 22 8.31 -3.83 -16.79
C GLU A 22 7.74 -4.45 -15.52
N LYS A 23 8.39 -4.13 -14.38
CA LYS A 23 7.78 -4.36 -13.07
C LYS A 23 6.36 -3.81 -13.20
N PRO A 24 5.31 -4.59 -12.89
CA PRO A 24 3.95 -4.14 -13.06
C PRO A 24 3.85 -2.76 -12.42
N GLN A 25 3.49 -1.76 -13.24
CA GLN A 25 3.28 -0.39 -12.79
C GLN A 25 2.36 -0.48 -11.59
N GLN A 26 2.93 -0.26 -10.40
CA GLN A 26 2.19 -0.20 -9.16
C GLN A 26 1.24 0.98 -9.36
N GLU A 27 -0.03 0.68 -9.61
CA GLU A 27 -1.05 1.67 -9.92
C GLU A 27 -0.98 2.75 -8.84
N ASN A 28 -0.61 3.98 -9.25
CA ASN A 28 -0.36 5.08 -8.32
C ASN A 28 -1.69 5.45 -7.65
N LYS A 29 -1.95 4.85 -6.47
CA LYS A 29 -3.16 5.10 -5.67
C LYS A 29 -3.19 6.56 -5.24
N SER A 30 -4.38 7.18 -5.25
CA SER A 30 -4.60 8.48 -4.62
C SER A 30 -4.43 8.40 -3.10
N PRO A 31 -4.26 9.52 -2.38
CA PRO A 31 -4.20 9.52 -0.91
C PRO A 31 -5.38 8.80 -0.27
N LYS A 32 -6.60 9.07 -0.75
CA LYS A 32 -7.82 8.42 -0.28
C LYS A 32 -7.78 6.91 -0.53
N GLN A 33 -7.41 6.47 -1.74
CA GLN A 33 -7.31 5.05 -2.07
C GLN A 33 -6.26 4.32 -1.21
N THR A 34 -5.16 4.98 -0.86
CA THR A 34 -4.16 4.44 0.09
C THR A 34 -4.79 4.21 1.47
N VAL A 35 -5.56 5.18 1.99
CA VAL A 35 -6.24 5.04 3.29
C VAL A 35 -7.32 3.95 3.25
N GLU A 36 -8.11 3.88 2.18
CA GLU A 36 -9.10 2.82 1.97
C GLU A 36 -8.45 1.44 1.95
N ALA A 37 -7.35 1.27 1.23
CA ALA A 37 -6.62 0.00 1.17
C ALA A 37 -5.99 -0.39 2.53
N TYR A 38 -5.46 0.57 3.27
CA TYR A 38 -4.95 0.35 4.63
C TYR A 38 -6.07 -0.10 5.59
N LEU A 39 -7.21 0.58 5.58
CA LEU A 39 -8.37 0.22 6.41
C LEU A 39 -8.95 -1.14 6.01
N TYR A 40 -9.03 -1.42 4.71
CA TYR A 40 -9.45 -2.71 4.18
C TYR A 40 -8.59 -3.87 4.73
N ALA A 41 -7.26 -3.71 4.70
CA ALA A 41 -6.31 -4.70 5.18
C ALA A 41 -6.40 -4.89 6.72
N THR A 42 -6.42 -3.78 7.47
CA THR A 42 -6.49 -3.83 8.95
C THR A 42 -7.80 -4.41 9.47
N ASN A 43 -8.94 -4.10 8.84
CA ASN A 43 -10.25 -4.68 9.17
C ASN A 43 -10.35 -6.19 8.88
N ARG A 44 -9.42 -6.72 8.08
CA ARG A 44 -9.29 -8.16 7.76
C ARG A 44 -8.12 -8.82 8.49
N PHE A 45 -7.47 -8.09 9.40
CA PHE A 45 -6.28 -8.54 10.13
C PHE A 45 -5.10 -8.95 9.23
N ASP A 46 -5.07 -8.45 7.99
CA ASP A 46 -3.94 -8.63 7.07
C ASP A 46 -2.88 -7.56 7.33
N PHE A 47 -2.13 -7.75 8.41
CA PHE A 47 -1.14 -6.77 8.86
C PHE A 47 0.11 -6.69 7.98
N GLU A 48 0.40 -7.71 7.17
CA GLU A 48 1.50 -7.64 6.22
C GLU A 48 1.12 -6.73 5.06
N SER A 49 -0.07 -6.90 4.47
CA SER A 49 -0.57 -5.94 3.46
C SER A 49 -0.75 -4.53 4.04
N ALA A 50 -1.23 -4.40 5.28
CA ALA A 50 -1.39 -3.09 5.91
C ALA A 50 -0.07 -2.31 6.02
N LYS A 51 1.06 -2.99 6.27
CA LYS A 51 2.37 -2.35 6.37
C LYS A 51 2.84 -1.73 5.05
N GLU A 52 2.41 -2.26 3.90
CA GLU A 52 2.80 -1.73 2.59
C GLU A 52 2.31 -0.29 2.37
N PHE A 53 1.26 0.12 3.08
CA PHE A 53 0.70 1.47 3.00
C PHE A 53 1.31 2.44 4.02
N LEU A 54 2.24 1.99 4.87
CA LEU A 54 2.83 2.80 5.93
C LEU A 54 4.26 3.20 5.59
N ILE A 55 4.66 4.42 5.96
CA ILE A 55 6.07 4.79 6.02
C ILE A 55 6.73 3.97 7.15
N PRO A 56 7.85 3.28 6.90
CA PRO A 56 8.57 2.54 7.95
C PRO A 56 9.11 3.49 9.02
N ASN A 57 8.40 3.58 10.14
CA ASN A 57 8.81 4.36 11.31
C ASN A 57 8.29 3.72 12.60
N GLN A 58 8.87 4.10 13.74
CA GLN A 58 8.54 3.50 15.04
C GLN A 58 7.07 3.67 15.44
N LYS A 59 6.45 4.82 15.13
CA LYS A 59 5.03 5.08 15.47
C LYS A 59 4.11 4.13 14.71
N ASN A 60 4.34 3.96 13.41
CA ASN A 60 3.58 3.06 12.55
C ASN A 60 3.77 1.59 12.95
N LEU A 61 4.99 1.20 13.34
CA LEU A 61 5.24 -0.15 13.88
C LEU A 61 4.44 -0.41 15.16
N ILE A 62 4.40 0.56 16.09
CA ILE A 62 3.63 0.46 17.33
C ILE A 62 2.13 0.30 17.04
N ILE A 63 1.60 1.03 16.05
CA ILE A 63 0.20 0.91 15.64
C ILE A 63 -0.09 -0.51 15.15
N ILE A 64 0.72 -1.06 14.26
CA ILE A 64 0.54 -2.44 13.75
C ILE A 64 0.61 -3.46 14.88
N GLU A 65 1.59 -3.36 15.79
CA GLU A 65 1.69 -4.29 16.91
C GLU A 65 0.53 -4.14 17.91
N THR A 66 -0.01 -2.93 18.08
CA THR A 66 -1.22 -2.70 18.86
C THR A 66 -2.42 -3.39 18.21
N LEU A 67 -2.61 -3.23 16.90
CA LEU A 67 -3.70 -3.88 16.17
C LEU A 67 -3.61 -5.42 16.23
N LYS A 68 -2.41 -5.99 16.12
CA LYS A 68 -2.17 -7.43 16.32
C LYS A 68 -2.55 -7.91 17.73
N LYS A 69 -2.24 -7.12 18.76
CA LYS A 69 -2.64 -7.44 20.14
C LYS A 69 -4.15 -7.38 20.30
N MET A 70 -4.80 -6.38 19.70
CA MET A 70 -6.25 -6.27 19.71
C MET A 70 -6.90 -7.46 19.00
N GLU A 71 -6.42 -7.86 17.82
CA GLU A 71 -6.91 -9.07 17.13
C GLU A 71 -6.88 -10.30 18.04
N LYS A 72 -5.76 -10.54 18.73
CA LYS A 72 -5.61 -11.69 19.64
C LYS A 72 -6.60 -11.68 20.81
N SER A 73 -7.12 -10.52 21.18
CA SER A 73 -8.14 -10.39 22.22
C SER A 73 -9.57 -10.54 21.72
N ILE A 74 -9.79 -10.54 20.40
CA ILE A 74 -11.12 -10.65 19.79
C ILE A 74 -11.44 -12.14 19.57
N PRO A 75 -12.56 -12.66 20.13
CA PRO A 75 -13.05 -14.01 19.83
C PRO A 75 -13.28 -14.23 18.33
N ASP A 76 -12.96 -15.42 17.83
CA ASP A 76 -13.02 -15.71 16.38
C ASP A 76 -14.43 -15.51 15.77
N ASP A 77 -15.48 -15.80 16.52
CA ASP A 77 -16.88 -15.57 16.14
C ASP A 77 -17.25 -14.08 16.02
N GLN A 78 -16.46 -13.20 16.62
CA GLN A 78 -16.63 -11.75 16.56
C GLN A 78 -15.76 -11.08 15.49
N LYS A 79 -14.70 -11.73 15.00
CA LYS A 79 -13.80 -11.19 13.98
C LYS A 79 -14.53 -10.82 12.69
N ALA A 80 -15.56 -11.58 12.30
CA ALA A 80 -16.36 -11.30 11.12
C ALA A 80 -17.05 -9.92 11.17
N ARG A 81 -17.29 -9.35 12.35
CA ARG A 81 -17.92 -8.02 12.54
C ARG A 81 -17.01 -6.87 12.11
N PHE A 82 -15.71 -7.11 11.96
CA PHE A 82 -14.74 -6.10 11.53
C PHE A 82 -14.63 -6.02 10.02
N LYS A 83 -14.93 -7.11 9.32
CA LYS A 83 -14.92 -7.15 7.86
C LYS A 83 -15.84 -6.08 7.31
N ASP A 84 -15.37 -5.37 6.30
CA ASP A 84 -16.14 -4.34 5.59
C ASP A 84 -16.54 -3.13 6.46
N LYS A 85 -16.00 -2.94 7.67
CA LYS A 85 -16.29 -1.76 8.50
C LYS A 85 -15.85 -0.45 7.85
N GLU A 86 -14.92 -0.51 6.90
CA GLU A 86 -14.53 0.61 6.06
C GLU A 86 -15.65 1.02 5.08
N LYS A 87 -16.54 0.08 4.72
CA LYS A 87 -17.64 0.35 3.78
C LYS A 87 -18.66 1.28 4.44
N GLY A 88 -18.92 2.39 3.77
CA GLY A 88 -19.83 3.43 4.25
C GLY A 88 -19.18 4.44 5.20
N ALA A 89 -17.89 4.29 5.55
CA ALA A 89 -17.16 5.35 6.22
C ALA A 89 -17.14 6.61 5.35
N ILE A 90 -17.19 7.77 5.99
CA ILE A 90 -17.10 9.06 5.32
C ILE A 90 -15.62 9.47 5.29
N TYR A 91 -15.13 9.81 4.11
CA TYR A 91 -13.77 10.25 3.87
C TYR A 91 -13.78 11.74 3.52
N PHE A 92 -13.10 12.54 4.32
CA PHE A 92 -12.94 13.97 4.10
C PHE A 92 -11.48 14.30 3.78
N GLU A 93 -11.25 14.83 2.59
CA GLU A 93 -9.94 15.30 2.14
C GLU A 93 -9.71 16.71 2.69
N LYS A 94 -9.08 16.81 3.87
CA LYS A 94 -8.91 18.10 4.55
C LYS A 94 -7.87 18.98 3.86
N GLU A 95 -6.79 18.37 3.38
CA GLU A 95 -5.71 19.07 2.67
C GLU A 95 -5.02 18.09 1.71
N ILE A 96 -4.78 18.50 0.46
CA ILE A 96 -4.01 17.72 -0.52
C ILE A 96 -3.07 18.68 -1.26
N THR A 97 -1.80 18.31 -1.29
CA THR A 97 -0.75 18.95 -2.10
C THR A 97 -0.12 17.91 -3.03
N ASP A 98 0.88 18.32 -3.82
CA ASP A 98 1.62 17.40 -4.68
C ASP A 98 2.43 16.34 -3.91
N SER A 99 2.69 16.55 -2.61
CA SER A 99 3.58 15.70 -1.82
C SER A 99 3.07 15.31 -0.43
N THR A 100 2.01 15.94 0.07
CA THR A 100 1.39 15.67 1.36
C THR A 100 -0.13 15.62 1.24
N ALA A 101 -0.78 14.86 2.12
CA ALA A 101 -2.23 14.86 2.22
C ALA A 101 -2.69 14.60 3.66
N ASN A 102 -3.85 15.12 4.02
CA ASN A 102 -4.57 14.80 5.25
C ASN A 102 -5.96 14.30 4.90
N ILE A 103 -6.24 13.04 5.25
CA ILE A 103 -7.54 12.39 5.09
C ILE A 103 -8.13 12.12 6.46
N ILE A 104 -9.32 12.66 6.72
CA ILE A 104 -10.09 12.36 7.93
C ILE A 104 -11.13 11.30 7.57
N VAL A 105 -11.15 10.22 8.35
CA VAL A 105 -12.12 9.13 8.21
C VAL A 105 -13.07 9.13 9.40
N THR A 106 -14.36 9.22 9.12
CA THR A 106 -15.43 9.06 10.12
C THR A 106 -16.11 7.71 9.88
N PRO A 107 -15.94 6.73 10.78
CA PRO A 107 -16.58 5.42 10.65
C PRO A 107 -18.11 5.52 10.70
N ASN A 108 -18.79 4.64 9.97
CA ASN A 108 -20.26 4.60 9.86
C ASN A 108 -20.95 3.92 11.07
N GLN A 109 -20.57 4.29 12.30
CA GLN A 109 -21.10 3.69 13.54
C GLN A 109 -21.40 4.79 14.55
N ASP A 110 -22.47 4.62 15.33
CA ASP A 110 -23.16 5.68 16.09
C ASP A 110 -22.29 6.49 17.06
N ILE A 111 -21.14 5.95 17.49
CA ILE A 111 -20.18 6.64 18.36
C ILE A 111 -18.76 6.19 18.00
N VAL A 112 -18.10 6.85 17.05
CA VAL A 112 -16.66 6.62 16.79
C VAL A 112 -15.92 7.93 16.51
N MET A 113 -14.79 8.05 17.18
CA MET A 113 -13.80 9.10 17.01
C MET A 113 -13.27 9.16 15.57
N PRO A 114 -13.28 10.34 14.90
CA PRO A 114 -12.65 10.50 13.59
C PRO A 114 -11.16 10.18 13.63
N ILE A 115 -10.69 9.50 12.59
CA ILE A 115 -9.28 9.12 12.45
C ILE A 115 -8.64 10.05 11.42
N ASP A 116 -7.59 10.77 11.81
CA ASP A 116 -6.80 11.62 10.91
C ASP A 116 -5.59 10.81 10.39
N PHE A 117 -5.50 10.71 9.07
CA PHE A 117 -4.40 10.08 8.37
C PHE A 117 -3.56 11.16 7.68
N LYS A 118 -2.30 11.27 8.08
CA LYS A 118 -1.31 12.10 7.39
C LYS A 118 -0.53 11.23 6.42
N LEU A 119 -0.50 11.63 5.16
CA LEU A 119 0.18 10.93 4.08
C LEU A 119 1.27 11.80 3.48
N LYS A 120 2.28 11.13 2.95
CA LYS A 120 3.38 11.73 2.21
C LYS A 120 3.68 10.91 0.96
N LYS A 121 4.01 11.59 -0.12
CA LYS A 121 4.43 10.96 -1.36
C LYS A 121 5.91 10.56 -1.28
N VAL A 122 6.21 9.29 -1.46
CA VAL A 122 7.55 8.71 -1.42
C VAL A 122 7.77 7.93 -2.70
N LYS A 123 8.68 8.39 -3.57
CA LYS A 123 8.96 7.78 -4.88
C LYS A 123 7.67 7.52 -5.65
N ASP A 124 6.89 8.58 -5.82
CA ASP A 124 5.58 8.63 -6.49
C ASP A 124 4.43 7.86 -5.83
N ASN A 125 4.68 7.11 -4.76
CA ASN A 125 3.66 6.38 -4.02
C ASN A 125 3.19 7.17 -2.80
N TRP A 126 1.88 7.23 -2.58
CA TRP A 126 1.31 7.78 -1.35
C TRP A 126 1.40 6.76 -0.23
N LEU A 127 2.05 7.13 0.87
CA LEU A 127 2.18 6.32 2.08
C LEU A 127 1.72 7.09 3.30
N ILE A 128 1.14 6.39 4.27
CA ILE A 128 0.70 6.94 5.55
C ILE A 128 1.93 7.19 6.42
N GLU A 129 2.19 8.45 6.71
CA GLU A 129 3.23 8.89 7.63
C GLU A 129 2.81 8.64 9.08
N CYS A 130 1.54 8.92 9.40
CA CYS A 130 1.01 8.84 10.76
C CYS A 130 -0.51 8.65 10.77
N VAL A 131 -1.01 7.93 11.79
CA VAL A 131 -2.44 7.77 12.13
C VAL A 131 -2.69 8.43 13.48
N ILE A 132 -3.71 9.27 13.57
CA ILE A 132 -4.08 10.03 14.77
C ILE A 132 -5.54 9.71 15.11
N LEU A 133 -5.77 9.20 16.31
CA LEU A 133 -7.12 8.96 16.87
C LEU A 133 -7.51 10.20 17.68
N ASN A 134 -8.62 10.87 17.33
CA ASN A 134 -9.07 12.12 17.96
C ASN A 134 -10.20 11.93 18.96
#